data_AF-A0A9N9RBP6-F1
#
_entry.id   AF-A0A9N9RBP6-F1
#
_cell.length_a   1.000
_cell.length_b   1.000
_cell.length_c   1.000
_cell.angle_alpha   90.00
_cell.angle_beta   90.00
_cell.angle_gamma   90.00
#
_symmetry.space_group_name_H-M   'P 1'
#
loop_
_entity.id
_entity.type
_entity.pdbx_description
1 polymer ?
#
loop_
_entity_poly.entity_id
_entity_poly.type
_entity_poly.pdbx_seq_one_letter_code
_entity_poly.pdbx_strand_id
1 'polypeptide(L)'
;MAVIAYKKASGATAIAEELCPEKVNLFKSVSLSANTVAWRVQDIAENIRVSSQLSDKNGHHEWFSLALDESTDVSYIAQVLIFIRGIDKSYEVYEELLDVDSIHGTTTGEDILKGVENAVNKKNLRWKNLKSITTDGGKNMSGKNKGVVALVSKAVENDDFDIIANEIKLFQSSFDSDIETLAPGVQMEIIDLECSDMIKNKYQNSSLLEFYKSLPLEQFDNLHKFARSCIASAPSRIVGGEVTTIDNYPSIVQVDYFGVFTQTWSQSCAANILNSLYVLSAAHCFIGIFYQPSFRRIRAGATFRNTGGSVINVAQEFNHPSYGTPGMGADGDITVVRLVQNIEFNPVIQPGAIVPQGYQIPDNMPVVHAGWGTTSEGGQLSEQLRDVTIYTVNNDLCRERYAAFNPLMVVTPNMICAGILDVGGKDSCQGDSGGPMYFSDILVGVVSWGEGCGNATFPGASTAVGSYTNWIVSIAV
;
A
#
# COMPACT_ATOMS: atom_id res chain seq x y z
N MET A 1 13.67 8.37 -9.40
CA MET A 1 15.15 8.21 -9.39
C MET A 1 15.66 8.58 -8.01
N ALA A 2 16.61 7.79 -7.50
CA ALA A 2 17.03 7.66 -6.11
C ALA A 2 17.38 8.97 -5.36
N VAL A 3 16.69 9.21 -4.25
CA VAL A 3 17.20 10.01 -3.12
C VAL A 3 16.77 9.35 -1.81
N ILE A 4 17.44 8.27 -1.40
CA ILE A 4 17.66 7.93 0.03
C ILE A 4 18.94 7.09 0.11
N ALA A 5 20.04 7.72 0.51
CA ALA A 5 21.14 7.01 1.17
C ALA A 5 22.04 8.01 1.89
N TYR A 6 21.74 8.31 3.15
CA TYR A 6 22.75 8.79 4.09
C TYR A 6 22.74 7.94 5.37
N LYS A 7 23.71 7.03 5.44
CA LYS A 7 24.41 6.69 6.68
C LYS A 7 25.90 6.53 6.36
N LYS A 8 26.68 7.49 6.86
CA LYS A 8 28.16 7.57 6.87
C LYS A 8 28.86 7.68 5.51
N ALA A 9 29.98 8.39 5.54
CA ALA A 9 30.86 8.80 4.44
C ALA A 9 31.51 7.65 3.62
N SER A 10 30.95 6.45 3.63
CA SER A 10 31.40 5.26 2.88
C SER A 10 30.54 4.96 1.63
N GLY A 11 29.34 5.53 1.51
CA GLY A 11 28.36 5.14 0.48
C GLY A 11 28.69 5.58 -0.95
N ALA A 12 29.06 6.85 -1.17
CA ALA A 12 29.26 7.38 -2.54
C ALA A 12 30.49 6.78 -3.23
N THR A 13 31.54 6.48 -2.45
CA THR A 13 32.73 5.80 -2.95
C THR A 13 32.44 4.33 -3.26
N ALA A 14 31.68 3.64 -2.40
CA ALA A 14 31.28 2.26 -2.63
C ALA A 14 30.37 2.11 -3.86
N ILE A 15 29.46 3.05 -4.09
CA ILE A 15 28.60 3.08 -5.29
C ILE A 15 29.43 3.36 -6.55
N ALA A 16 30.40 4.29 -6.48
CA ALA A 16 31.31 4.57 -7.59
C ALA A 16 32.26 3.39 -7.89
N GLU A 17 32.67 2.63 -6.86
CA GLU A 17 33.49 1.42 -7.02
C GLU A 17 32.74 0.30 -7.75
N GLU A 18 31.41 0.25 -7.63
CA GLU A 18 30.58 -0.75 -8.30
C GLU A 18 30.12 -0.31 -9.70
N LEU A 19 29.75 0.97 -9.88
CA LEU A 19 29.13 1.47 -11.12
C LEU A 19 30.11 2.12 -12.10
N CYS A 20 31.16 2.81 -11.60
CA CYS A 20 32.11 3.56 -12.43
C CYS A 20 33.53 3.57 -11.81
N PRO A 21 34.23 2.41 -11.75
CA PRO A 21 35.46 2.23 -10.98
C PRO A 21 36.57 3.23 -11.37
N GLU A 22 36.63 3.61 -12.65
CA GLU A 22 37.59 4.54 -13.20
C GLU A 22 37.42 5.98 -12.70
N LYS A 23 36.25 6.34 -12.14
CA LYS A 23 35.94 7.67 -11.61
C LYS A 23 35.97 7.76 -10.09
N VAL A 24 36.30 6.68 -9.38
CA VAL A 24 36.31 6.62 -7.91
C VAL A 24 37.18 7.71 -7.28
N ASN A 25 38.34 8.01 -7.87
CA ASN A 25 39.24 9.05 -7.36
C ASN A 25 38.63 10.47 -7.47
N LEU A 26 37.75 10.70 -8.45
CA LEU A 26 36.98 11.92 -8.59
C LEU A 26 35.98 12.06 -7.43
N PHE A 27 35.29 10.98 -7.06
CA PHE A 27 34.39 10.97 -5.90
C PHE A 27 35.12 11.11 -4.56
N LYS A 28 36.31 10.50 -4.41
CA LYS A 28 37.17 10.67 -3.23
C LYS A 28 37.68 12.11 -3.08
N SER A 29 37.80 12.85 -4.17
CA SER A 29 38.26 14.26 -4.18
C SER A 29 37.16 15.27 -3.88
N VAL A 30 35.89 14.84 -3.78
CA VAL A 30 34.77 15.73 -3.45
C VAL A 30 34.87 16.16 -1.99
N SER A 31 35.03 17.46 -1.76
CA SER A 31 34.95 18.05 -0.41
C SER A 31 33.57 17.79 0.20
N LEU A 32 33.55 17.14 1.36
CA LEU A 32 32.33 16.87 2.14
C LEU A 32 32.08 17.96 3.19
N SER A 33 32.52 19.19 2.93
CA SER A 33 32.18 20.30 3.84
C SER A 33 30.65 20.43 3.93
N ALA A 34 30.13 20.75 5.11
CA ALA A 34 28.68 20.93 5.32
C ALA A 34 28.06 21.88 4.26
N ASN A 35 28.81 22.92 3.87
CA ASN A 35 28.42 23.85 2.82
C ASN A 35 28.34 23.17 1.44
N THR A 36 29.27 22.29 1.11
CA THR A 36 29.26 21.57 -0.18
C THR A 36 28.11 20.58 -0.28
N VAL A 37 27.71 19.94 0.82
CA VAL A 37 26.54 19.05 0.83
C VAL A 37 25.24 19.85 0.75
N ALA A 38 25.10 20.93 1.53
CA ALA A 38 23.95 21.82 1.46
C ALA A 38 23.75 22.40 0.05
N TRP A 39 24.83 22.87 -0.59
CA TRP A 39 24.78 23.40 -1.96
C TRP A 39 24.38 22.32 -2.97
N ARG A 40 24.77 21.07 -2.77
CA ARG A 40 24.38 19.96 -3.65
C ARG A 40 22.95 19.50 -3.44
N VAL A 41 22.42 19.54 -2.21
CA VAL A 41 20.99 19.34 -1.96
C VAL A 41 20.20 20.46 -2.64
N GLN A 42 20.70 21.69 -2.58
CA GLN A 42 20.11 22.82 -3.29
C GLN A 42 20.19 22.66 -4.81
N ASP A 43 21.31 22.20 -5.37
CA ASP A 43 21.48 21.92 -6.81
C ASP A 43 20.61 20.74 -7.29
N ILE A 44 20.44 19.70 -6.45
CA ILE A 44 19.53 18.58 -6.76
C ILE A 44 18.09 19.05 -6.71
N ALA A 45 17.72 19.85 -5.71
CA ALA A 45 16.42 20.51 -5.66
C ALA A 45 16.22 21.40 -6.89
N GLU A 46 17.23 22.15 -7.33
CA GLU A 46 17.20 22.95 -8.57
C GLU A 46 17.10 22.12 -9.84
N ASN A 47 17.77 20.98 -9.94
CA ASN A 47 17.64 20.09 -11.09
C ASN A 47 16.26 19.41 -11.14
N ILE A 48 15.75 18.92 -10.00
CA ILE A 48 14.36 18.43 -9.90
C ILE A 48 13.38 19.54 -10.29
N ARG A 49 13.64 20.79 -9.89
CA ARG A 49 12.82 21.97 -10.25
C ARG A 49 12.78 22.23 -11.76
N VAL A 50 13.87 22.05 -12.49
CA VAL A 50 13.93 22.28 -13.95
C VAL A 50 13.30 21.11 -14.74
N SER A 51 13.33 19.89 -14.19
CA SER A 51 12.72 18.71 -14.80
C SER A 51 11.27 18.45 -14.35
N SER A 52 10.67 19.32 -13.52
CA SER A 52 9.33 19.06 -12.95
C SER A 52 8.25 19.11 -14.02
N GLN A 53 7.35 18.12 -14.03
CA GLN A 53 6.20 18.12 -14.96
C GLN A 53 5.23 19.28 -14.66
N LEU A 54 5.27 19.78 -13.42
CA LEU A 54 4.57 21.00 -12.98
C LEU A 54 4.98 22.28 -13.73
N SER A 55 6.25 22.46 -14.11
CA SER A 55 6.71 23.68 -14.78
C SER A 55 6.18 23.81 -16.22
N ASP A 56 5.94 22.69 -16.91
CA ASP A 56 5.40 22.67 -18.27
C ASP A 56 3.87 22.81 -18.32
N LYS A 57 3.17 22.54 -17.20
CA LYS A 57 1.69 22.52 -17.14
C LYS A 57 1.01 23.84 -16.73
N ASN A 58 1.76 24.95 -16.60
CA ASN A 58 1.25 26.34 -16.53
C ASN A 58 -0.05 26.55 -15.72
N GLY A 59 -0.17 25.95 -14.53
CA GLY A 59 -1.30 26.17 -13.64
C GLY A 59 -2.62 25.50 -14.06
N HIS A 60 -2.58 24.49 -14.93
CA HIS A 60 -3.74 23.65 -15.28
C HIS A 60 -3.96 22.48 -14.30
N HIS A 61 -3.87 22.74 -12.99
CA HIS A 61 -4.10 21.74 -11.95
C HIS A 61 -5.52 21.88 -11.40
N GLU A 62 -6.35 20.84 -11.57
CA GLU A 62 -7.74 20.90 -11.14
C GLU A 62 -7.88 20.57 -9.65
N TRP A 63 -7.20 19.51 -9.20
CA TRP A 63 -7.13 19.10 -7.80
C TRP A 63 -5.75 18.52 -7.49
N PHE A 64 -5.30 18.67 -6.23
CA PHE A 64 -4.07 18.05 -5.76
C PHE A 64 -4.13 17.70 -4.27
N SER A 65 -3.26 16.79 -3.84
CA SER A 65 -2.99 16.48 -2.43
C SER A 65 -1.49 16.60 -2.16
N LEU A 66 -1.15 16.80 -0.89
CA LEU A 66 0.24 16.92 -0.44
C LEU A 66 0.58 15.80 0.54
N ALA A 67 1.77 15.22 0.39
CA ALA A 67 2.34 14.36 1.42
C ALA A 67 3.57 15.04 2.01
N LEU A 68 3.61 15.16 3.33
CA LEU A 68 4.64 15.86 4.07
C LEU A 68 5.45 14.87 4.90
N ASP A 69 6.77 15.00 4.84
CA ASP A 69 7.71 14.20 5.63
C ASP A 69 8.76 15.10 6.27
N GLU A 70 9.11 14.84 7.53
CA GLU A 70 10.16 15.56 8.24
C GLU A 70 11.43 14.71 8.24
N SER A 71 12.52 15.26 7.72
CA SER A 71 13.84 14.62 7.71
C SER A 71 14.89 15.55 8.30
N THR A 72 16.12 15.07 8.43
CA THR A 72 17.27 15.87 8.87
C THR A 72 18.43 15.68 7.90
N ASP A 73 19.08 16.78 7.54
CA ASP A 73 20.26 16.74 6.69
C ASP A 73 21.50 16.29 7.48
N VAL A 74 22.63 16.15 6.77
CA VAL A 74 23.91 15.74 7.39
C VAL A 74 24.47 16.75 8.39
N SER A 75 23.94 17.97 8.39
CA SER A 75 24.29 19.05 9.31
C SER A 75 23.30 19.15 10.49
N TYR A 76 22.40 18.18 10.63
CA TYR A 76 21.33 18.13 11.64
C TYR A 76 20.31 19.28 11.51
N ILE A 77 20.15 19.85 10.33
CA ILE A 77 19.11 20.83 10.03
C ILE A 77 17.86 20.07 9.59
N ALA A 78 16.71 20.40 10.19
CA ALA A 78 15.44 19.79 9.82
C ALA A 78 15.06 20.19 8.40
N GLN A 79 14.47 19.27 7.66
CA GLN A 79 13.98 19.48 6.30
C GLN A 79 12.53 19.00 6.22
N VAL A 80 11.67 19.81 5.60
CA VAL A 80 10.35 19.36 5.18
C VAL A 80 10.42 18.94 3.72
N LEU A 81 10.13 17.68 3.48
CA LEU A 81 9.96 17.10 2.15
C LEU A 81 8.49 17.21 1.80
N ILE A 82 8.20 17.87 0.67
CA ILE A 82 6.82 18.10 0.24
C ILE A 82 6.63 17.38 -1.08
N PHE A 83 5.78 16.37 -1.08
CA PHE A 83 5.38 15.65 -2.28
C PHE A 83 3.99 16.10 -2.71
N ILE A 84 3.73 16.06 -4.00
CA ILE A 84 2.43 16.40 -4.58
C ILE A 84 1.92 15.25 -5.43
N ARG A 85 0.65 14.91 -5.24
CA ARG A 85 -0.15 14.16 -6.20
C ARG A 85 -1.14 15.13 -6.80
N GLY A 86 -1.17 15.25 -8.11
CA GLY A 86 -2.16 16.08 -8.77
C GLY A 86 -2.76 15.43 -9.99
N ILE A 87 -3.88 16.00 -10.42
CA ILE A 87 -4.61 15.57 -11.61
C ILE A 87 -4.95 16.78 -12.47
N ASP A 88 -4.90 16.58 -13.79
CA ASP A 88 -5.36 17.57 -14.76
C ASP A 88 -6.74 17.22 -15.36
N LYS A 89 -7.24 18.10 -16.23
CA LYS A 89 -8.55 17.93 -16.87
C LYS A 89 -8.65 16.69 -17.76
N SER A 90 -7.52 16.17 -18.21
CA SER A 90 -7.44 14.96 -19.04
C SER A 90 -7.40 13.68 -18.20
N TYR A 91 -7.54 13.80 -16.87
CA TYR A 91 -7.37 12.71 -15.91
C TYR A 91 -5.94 12.13 -15.87
N GLU A 92 -4.94 12.87 -16.33
CA GLU A 92 -3.56 12.46 -16.17
C GLU A 92 -3.10 12.77 -14.75
N VAL A 93 -2.71 11.71 -14.03
CA VAL A 93 -2.19 11.80 -12.67
C VAL A 93 -0.68 11.96 -12.73
N TYR A 94 -0.16 12.89 -11.95
CA TYR A 94 1.28 13.11 -11.80
C TYR A 94 1.66 13.14 -10.32
N GLU A 95 2.83 12.58 -10.03
CA GLU A 95 3.34 12.40 -8.68
C GLU A 95 4.82 12.78 -8.67
N GLU A 96 5.16 13.78 -7.88
CA GLU A 96 6.54 14.25 -7.79
C GLU A 96 6.86 14.92 -6.46
N LEU A 97 8.16 15.17 -6.23
CA LEU A 97 8.63 15.99 -5.13
C LEU A 97 8.41 17.47 -5.49
N LEU A 98 7.52 18.14 -4.77
CA LEU A 98 7.12 19.52 -5.00
C LEU A 98 8.23 20.51 -4.61
N ASP A 99 8.73 20.41 -3.37
CA ASP A 99 9.89 21.16 -2.89
C ASP A 99 10.52 20.46 -1.67
N VAL A 100 11.74 20.88 -1.33
CA VAL A 100 12.40 20.55 -0.07
C VAL A 100 12.78 21.86 0.59
N ASP A 101 12.24 22.13 1.77
CA ASP A 101 12.54 23.36 2.50
C ASP A 101 13.31 23.07 3.79
N SER A 102 14.35 23.87 4.04
CA SER A 102 15.20 23.71 5.22
C SER A 102 14.64 24.55 6.37
N ILE A 103 14.35 23.89 7.50
CA ILE A 103 13.78 24.51 8.69
C ILE A 103 14.91 24.74 9.70
N HIS A 104 15.21 26.01 9.95
CA HIS A 104 16.26 26.42 10.87
C HIS A 104 15.69 26.78 12.24
N GLY A 105 16.23 26.17 13.30
CA GLY A 105 15.81 26.44 14.68
C GLY A 105 14.87 25.37 15.22
N THR A 106 13.60 25.70 15.41
CA THR A 106 12.57 24.75 15.85
C THR A 106 11.87 24.10 14.67
N THR A 107 11.35 22.89 14.87
CA THR A 107 10.51 22.19 13.86
C THR A 107 9.06 22.12 14.33
N THR A 108 8.44 23.26 14.63
CA THR A 108 7.03 23.29 15.03
C THR A 108 6.11 23.15 13.81
N GLY A 109 4.82 22.85 14.02
CA GLY A 109 3.86 22.81 12.91
C GLY A 109 3.72 24.14 12.15
N GLU A 110 3.98 25.28 12.81
CA GLU A 110 4.00 26.61 12.16
C GLU A 110 5.22 26.77 11.24
N ASP A 111 6.38 26.27 11.69
CA ASP A 111 7.62 26.28 10.88
C ASP A 111 7.45 25.42 9.61
N ILE A 112 6.83 24.25 9.78
CA ILE A 112 6.51 23.34 8.66
C ILE A 112 5.47 23.97 7.73
N LEU A 113 4.39 24.57 8.27
CA LEU A 113 3.37 25.25 7.47
C LEU A 113 3.99 26.30 6.56
N LYS A 114 4.91 27.11 7.07
CA LYS A 114 5.57 28.15 6.28
C LYS A 114 6.34 27.56 5.09
N GLY A 115 7.00 26.42 5.28
CA GLY A 115 7.66 25.71 4.18
C GLY A 115 6.67 25.21 3.13
N VAL A 116 5.51 24.69 3.57
CA VAL A 116 4.42 24.29 2.67
C VAL A 116 3.85 25.50 1.91
N GLU A 117 3.61 26.61 2.59
CA GLU A 117 3.11 27.85 1.97
C GLU A 117 4.07 28.37 0.90
N ASN A 118 5.37 28.37 1.20
CA ASN A 118 6.38 28.76 0.24
C ASN A 118 6.32 27.86 -1.00
N ALA A 119 6.25 26.53 -0.83
CA ALA A 119 6.20 25.59 -1.94
C ALA A 119 4.94 25.75 -2.81
N VAL A 120 3.76 25.85 -2.18
CA VAL A 120 2.46 26.01 -2.85
C VAL A 120 2.41 27.32 -3.62
N ASN A 121 2.81 28.43 -2.99
CA ASN A 121 2.83 29.76 -3.62
C ASN A 121 3.84 29.82 -4.78
N LYS A 122 5.03 29.24 -4.59
CA LYS A 122 6.11 29.21 -5.59
C LYS A 122 5.72 28.43 -6.85
N LYS A 123 4.83 27.44 -6.72
CA LYS A 123 4.31 26.65 -7.84
C LYS A 123 2.95 27.14 -8.35
N ASN A 124 2.49 28.31 -7.88
CA ASN A 124 1.20 28.92 -8.25
C ASN A 124 0.00 27.96 -8.07
N LEU A 125 0.09 27.08 -7.07
CA LEU A 125 -0.96 26.15 -6.70
C LEU A 125 -2.01 26.89 -5.86
N ARG A 126 -3.28 26.59 -6.10
CA ARG A 126 -4.39 27.25 -5.41
C ARG A 126 -4.83 26.41 -4.23
N TRP A 127 -4.79 26.97 -3.02
CA TRP A 127 -5.24 26.30 -1.80
C TRP A 127 -6.65 25.72 -1.87
N LYS A 128 -7.59 26.38 -2.56
CA LYS A 128 -8.94 25.85 -2.78
C LYS A 128 -9.02 24.55 -3.59
N ASN A 129 -7.95 24.19 -4.29
CA ASN A 129 -7.83 22.95 -5.07
C ASN A 129 -7.08 21.87 -4.27
N LEU A 130 -6.61 22.16 -3.04
CA LEU A 130 -6.01 21.18 -2.15
C LEU A 130 -7.11 20.30 -1.57
N LYS A 131 -6.99 18.99 -1.77
CA LYS A 131 -8.01 18.02 -1.36
C LYS A 131 -7.65 17.23 -0.11
N SER A 132 -6.37 16.88 0.07
CA SER A 132 -5.92 16.18 1.28
C SER A 132 -4.46 16.48 1.59
N ILE A 133 -4.11 16.32 2.87
CA ILE A 133 -2.73 16.32 3.35
C ILE A 133 -2.48 15.03 4.11
N THR A 134 -1.41 14.33 3.76
CA THR A 134 -0.94 13.16 4.49
C THR A 134 0.43 13.45 5.11
N THR A 135 0.72 12.81 6.24
CA THR A 135 1.96 13.01 6.98
C THR A 135 2.42 11.69 7.59
N ASP A 136 3.68 11.64 8.04
CA ASP A 136 4.25 10.49 8.77
C ASP A 136 3.66 10.28 10.18
N GLY A 137 2.76 11.15 10.62
CA GLY A 137 2.10 11.08 11.93
C GLY A 137 2.87 11.74 13.07
N GLY A 138 4.03 12.36 12.81
CA GLY A 138 4.83 13.06 13.82
C GLY A 138 4.03 14.14 14.58
N LYS A 139 4.41 14.42 15.83
CA LYS A 139 3.63 15.34 16.72
C LYS A 139 3.44 16.74 16.12
N ASN A 140 4.44 17.26 15.40
CA ASN A 140 4.40 18.55 14.73
C ASN A 140 3.65 18.51 13.38
N MET A 141 3.36 17.31 12.88
CA MET A 141 2.60 17.06 11.67
C MET A 141 1.10 16.86 11.97
N SER A 142 0.78 15.90 12.83
CA SER A 142 -0.57 15.37 13.09
C SER A 142 -1.27 15.98 14.32
N GLY A 143 -0.60 16.85 15.08
CA GLY A 143 -1.14 17.41 16.30
C GLY A 143 -2.47 18.16 16.09
N LYS A 144 -3.53 17.75 16.79
CA LYS A 144 -4.92 18.26 16.65
C LYS A 144 -5.09 19.79 16.61
N ASN A 145 -4.25 20.53 17.33
CA ASN A 145 -4.35 21.99 17.42
C ASN A 145 -3.18 22.76 16.79
N LYS A 146 -2.00 22.13 16.76
CA LYS A 146 -0.70 22.76 16.47
C LYS A 146 0.12 22.03 15.41
N GLY A 147 -0.36 20.89 14.93
CA GLY A 147 0.27 20.16 13.84
C GLY A 147 -0.04 20.82 12.50
N VAL A 148 0.85 20.66 11.52
CA VAL A 148 0.70 21.27 10.19
C VAL A 148 -0.65 20.93 9.55
N VAL A 149 -1.16 19.70 9.70
CA VAL A 149 -2.47 19.30 9.13
C VAL A 149 -3.59 20.16 9.71
N ALA A 150 -3.62 20.34 11.03
CA ALA A 150 -4.62 21.15 11.71
C ALA A 150 -4.51 22.64 11.34
N LEU A 151 -3.29 23.14 11.10
CA LEU A 151 -3.05 24.53 10.72
C LEU A 151 -3.48 24.80 9.27
N VAL A 152 -3.16 23.90 8.34
CA VAL A 152 -3.61 24.02 6.95
C VAL A 152 -5.14 23.90 6.88
N SER A 153 -5.75 22.98 7.63
CA SER A 153 -7.23 22.84 7.67
C SER A 153 -7.91 24.15 8.03
N LYS A 154 -7.38 24.86 9.04
CA LYS A 154 -7.87 26.19 9.44
C LYS A 154 -7.66 27.26 8.37
N ALA A 155 -6.56 27.20 7.63
CA ALA A 155 -6.24 28.18 6.58
C ALA A 155 -7.08 28.01 5.31
N VAL A 156 -7.57 26.80 5.04
CA VAL A 156 -8.33 26.46 3.82
C VAL A 156 -9.85 26.55 4.04
N GLU A 157 -10.32 26.90 5.25
CA GLU A 157 -11.74 26.89 5.64
C GLU A 157 -12.44 25.55 5.28
N ASN A 158 -11.69 24.45 5.37
CA ASN A 158 -12.16 23.12 5.00
C ASN A 158 -12.55 22.39 6.29
N ASP A 159 -13.85 22.33 6.57
CA ASP A 159 -14.37 21.94 7.88
C ASP A 159 -14.19 20.46 8.24
N ASP A 160 -13.73 19.58 7.35
CA ASP A 160 -13.22 18.25 7.73
C ASP A 160 -12.51 17.56 6.55
N PHE A 161 -11.18 17.35 6.65
CA PHE A 161 -10.48 16.38 5.79
C PHE A 161 -10.92 14.92 6.04
N ASP A 162 -11.80 14.69 7.02
CA ASP A 162 -12.39 13.40 7.38
C ASP A 162 -13.53 12.96 6.43
N ILE A 163 -13.99 13.82 5.50
CA ILE A 163 -15.09 13.53 4.56
C ILE A 163 -14.64 12.68 3.35
N ILE A 164 -13.37 12.31 3.26
CA ILE A 164 -12.81 11.56 2.12
C ILE A 164 -13.44 10.15 1.99
N ALA A 165 -13.80 9.49 3.09
CA ALA A 165 -14.32 8.11 3.03
C ALA A 165 -15.70 8.01 2.34
N ASN A 166 -16.59 8.97 2.57
CA ASN A 166 -17.92 8.99 1.94
C ASN A 166 -17.84 9.41 0.47
N GLU A 167 -16.94 10.33 0.13
CA GLU A 167 -16.67 10.71 -1.26
C GLU A 167 -16.02 9.56 -2.05
N ILE A 168 -15.06 8.85 -1.46
CA ILE A 168 -14.48 7.64 -2.07
C ILE A 168 -15.56 6.57 -2.28
N LYS A 169 -16.49 6.39 -1.34
CA LYS A 169 -17.61 5.47 -1.52
C LYS A 169 -18.51 5.87 -2.68
N LEU A 170 -18.89 7.14 -2.80
CA LEU A 170 -19.65 7.64 -3.95
C LEU A 170 -18.88 7.49 -5.28
N PHE A 171 -17.57 7.73 -5.28
CA PHE A 171 -16.70 7.54 -6.44
C PHE A 171 -16.59 6.06 -6.85
N GLN A 172 -16.53 5.16 -5.87
CA GLN A 172 -16.41 3.73 -6.12
C GLN A 172 -17.74 3.07 -6.46
N SER A 173 -18.87 3.57 -5.94
CA SER A 173 -20.21 2.99 -6.11
C SER A 173 -21.27 4.08 -6.38
N SER A 174 -21.11 4.81 -7.48
CA SER A 174 -22.04 5.92 -7.84
C SER A 174 -23.49 5.48 -8.09
N PHE A 175 -23.74 4.18 -8.30
CA PHE A 175 -25.08 3.63 -8.54
C PHE A 175 -25.75 3.08 -7.26
N ASP A 176 -25.04 3.08 -6.12
CA ASP A 176 -25.53 2.60 -4.81
C ASP A 176 -25.47 3.71 -3.76
N SER A 177 -25.37 4.97 -4.19
CA SER A 177 -25.22 6.11 -3.30
C SER A 177 -26.56 6.62 -2.77
N ASP A 178 -26.58 7.03 -1.50
CA ASP A 178 -27.72 7.73 -0.91
C ASP A 178 -27.77 9.17 -1.46
N ILE A 179 -28.63 9.41 -2.45
CA ILE A 179 -28.78 10.68 -3.17
C ILE A 179 -29.02 11.84 -2.18
N GLU A 180 -29.75 11.61 -1.08
CA GLU A 180 -30.09 12.66 -0.11
C GLU A 180 -28.87 13.20 0.63
N THR A 181 -27.76 12.45 0.64
CA THR A 181 -26.51 12.83 1.31
C THR A 181 -25.55 13.63 0.41
N LEU A 182 -25.87 13.80 -0.88
CA LEU A 182 -24.99 14.41 -1.87
C LEU A 182 -25.18 15.91 -2.01
N ALA A 183 -24.16 16.61 -2.53
CA ALA A 183 -24.27 18.01 -2.88
C ALA A 183 -25.33 18.20 -4.00
N PRO A 184 -26.18 19.26 -3.96
CA PRO A 184 -27.29 19.43 -4.90
C PRO A 184 -26.92 19.38 -6.39
N GLY A 185 -25.72 19.83 -6.75
CA GLY A 185 -25.23 19.75 -8.14
C GLY A 185 -24.87 18.35 -8.61
N VAL A 186 -24.44 17.48 -7.68
CA VAL A 186 -24.10 16.07 -7.96
C VAL A 186 -25.36 15.19 -7.92
N GLN A 187 -26.35 15.52 -7.08
CA GLN A 187 -27.63 14.80 -6.98
C GLN A 187 -28.32 14.64 -8.34
N MET A 188 -28.43 15.73 -9.10
CA MET A 188 -29.10 15.71 -10.41
C MET A 188 -28.34 14.85 -11.42
N GLU A 189 -27.01 14.94 -11.44
CA GLU A 189 -26.18 14.15 -12.36
C GLU A 189 -26.17 12.66 -12.00
N ILE A 190 -26.23 12.30 -10.72
CA ILE A 190 -26.35 10.91 -10.27
C ILE A 190 -27.71 10.32 -10.66
N ILE A 191 -28.80 11.09 -10.52
CA ILE A 191 -30.13 10.66 -10.98
C ILE A 191 -30.12 10.37 -12.50
N ASP A 192 -29.54 11.27 -13.29
CA ASP A 192 -29.42 11.09 -14.74
C ASP A 192 -28.55 9.86 -15.10
N LEU A 193 -27.52 9.60 -14.31
CA LEU A 193 -26.62 8.45 -14.46
C LEU A 193 -27.32 7.13 -14.12
N GLU A 194 -28.11 7.09 -13.05
CA GLU A 194 -28.93 5.92 -12.66
C GLU A 194 -30.05 5.61 -13.66
N CYS A 195 -30.58 6.63 -14.35
CA CYS A 195 -31.66 6.48 -15.33
C CYS A 195 -31.20 5.96 -16.70
N SER A 196 -29.91 5.70 -16.91
CA SER A 196 -29.35 5.29 -18.20
C SER A 196 -28.75 3.87 -18.17
N ASP A 197 -29.49 2.90 -18.72
CA ASP A 197 -29.03 1.51 -18.87
C ASP A 197 -27.72 1.40 -19.67
N MET A 198 -27.51 2.31 -20.63
CA MET A 198 -26.29 2.35 -21.44
C MET A 198 -25.07 2.75 -20.60
N ILE A 199 -25.21 3.77 -19.74
CA ILE A 199 -24.14 4.24 -18.86
C ILE A 199 -23.87 3.20 -17.75
N LYS A 200 -24.92 2.57 -17.21
CA LYS A 200 -24.81 1.48 -16.23
C LYS A 200 -24.04 0.26 -16.77
N ASN A 201 -24.35 -0.15 -18.00
CA ASN A 201 -23.59 -1.21 -18.68
C ASN A 201 -22.12 -0.83 -18.91
N LYS A 202 -21.84 0.45 -19.18
CA LYS A 202 -20.47 0.93 -19.36
C LYS A 202 -19.67 0.89 -18.05
N TYR A 203 -20.29 1.31 -16.95
CA TYR A 203 -19.71 1.23 -15.61
C TYR A 203 -19.32 -0.20 -15.21
N GLN A 204 -20.18 -1.19 -15.50
CA GLN A 204 -19.90 -2.59 -15.18
C GLN A 204 -18.75 -3.21 -16.00
N ASN A 205 -18.47 -2.67 -17.18
CA ASN A 205 -17.52 -3.24 -18.15
C ASN A 205 -16.26 -2.40 -18.36
N SER A 206 -16.08 -1.32 -17.59
CA SER A 206 -14.89 -0.47 -17.67
C SER A 206 -14.34 -0.20 -16.27
N SER A 207 -13.07 0.18 -16.21
CA SER A 207 -12.52 0.67 -14.95
C SER A 207 -13.18 1.98 -14.54
N LEU A 208 -13.16 2.30 -13.25
CA LEU A 208 -13.72 3.55 -12.72
C LEU A 208 -13.15 4.78 -13.46
N LEU A 209 -11.83 4.78 -13.73
CA LEU A 209 -11.19 5.89 -14.43
C LEU A 209 -11.69 6.03 -15.87
N GLU A 210 -11.76 4.92 -16.62
CA GLU A 210 -12.24 4.94 -18.00
C GLU A 210 -13.74 5.24 -18.07
N PHE A 211 -14.52 4.78 -17.10
CA PHE A 211 -15.92 5.14 -16.94
C PHE A 211 -16.09 6.66 -16.84
N TYR A 212 -15.45 7.30 -15.86
CA TYR A 212 -15.57 8.74 -15.65
C TYR A 212 -14.95 9.58 -16.76
N LYS A 213 -13.89 9.11 -17.44
CA LYS A 213 -13.35 9.76 -18.65
C LYS A 213 -14.36 9.77 -19.79
N SER A 214 -15.22 8.77 -19.83
CA SER A 214 -16.09 8.50 -20.96
C SER A 214 -17.49 9.11 -20.86
N LEU A 215 -17.79 9.78 -19.74
CA LEU A 215 -19.05 10.50 -19.55
C LEU A 215 -19.08 11.79 -20.40
N PRO A 216 -20.25 12.19 -20.93
CA PRO A 216 -20.38 13.47 -21.62
C PRO A 216 -20.12 14.67 -20.69
N LEU A 217 -19.04 15.41 -20.93
CA LEU A 217 -18.63 16.57 -20.12
C LEU A 217 -19.72 17.65 -19.98
N GLU A 218 -20.55 17.86 -21.01
CA GLU A 218 -21.63 18.86 -20.97
C GLU A 218 -22.78 18.48 -20.02
N GLN A 219 -22.93 17.18 -19.75
CA GLN A 219 -24.00 16.65 -18.90
C GLN A 219 -23.53 16.31 -17.49
N PHE A 220 -22.27 15.87 -17.33
CA PHE A 220 -21.75 15.32 -16.07
C PHE A 220 -20.56 16.12 -15.50
N ASP A 221 -20.51 17.44 -15.71
CA ASP A 221 -19.38 18.29 -15.31
C ASP A 221 -19.10 18.24 -13.79
N ASN A 222 -20.14 18.19 -12.95
CA ASN A 222 -19.94 18.10 -11.50
C ASN A 222 -19.39 16.74 -11.10
N LEU A 223 -19.82 15.67 -11.78
CA LEU A 223 -19.34 14.32 -11.55
C LEU A 223 -17.90 14.13 -12.06
N HIS A 224 -17.52 14.78 -13.16
CA HIS A 224 -16.12 14.87 -13.59
C HIS A 224 -15.24 15.59 -12.55
N LYS A 225 -15.69 16.73 -12.04
CA LYS A 225 -14.96 17.47 -10.98
C LYS A 225 -14.86 16.64 -9.70
N PHE A 226 -15.93 15.97 -9.32
CA PHE A 226 -16.00 15.07 -8.17
C PHE A 226 -15.03 13.89 -8.33
N ALA A 227 -15.06 13.21 -9.47
CA ALA A 227 -14.19 12.09 -9.78
C ALA A 227 -12.71 12.49 -9.74
N ARG A 228 -12.34 13.60 -10.38
CA ARG A 228 -10.97 14.12 -10.35
C ARG A 228 -10.55 14.50 -8.92
N SER A 229 -11.45 15.09 -8.14
CA SER A 229 -11.20 15.40 -6.73
C SER A 229 -10.91 14.14 -5.93
N CYS A 230 -11.72 13.09 -6.10
CA CYS A 230 -11.53 11.80 -5.44
C CYS A 230 -10.20 11.14 -5.83
N ILE A 231 -9.84 11.14 -7.12
CA ILE A 231 -8.57 10.58 -7.61
C ILE A 231 -7.37 11.37 -7.06
N ALA A 232 -7.46 12.69 -6.96
CA ALA A 232 -6.44 13.51 -6.33
C ALA A 232 -6.36 13.32 -4.81
N SER A 233 -7.49 13.00 -4.17
CA SER A 233 -7.59 12.73 -2.72
C SER A 233 -7.07 11.34 -2.35
N ALA A 234 -7.16 10.39 -3.29
CA ALA A 234 -6.76 9.01 -3.08
C ALA A 234 -5.28 9.02 -2.69
N PRO A 235 -4.93 8.60 -1.48
CA PRO A 235 -3.56 8.75 -1.00
C PRO A 235 -2.63 7.92 -1.89
N SER A 236 -1.73 8.58 -2.64
CA SER A 236 -0.50 7.94 -3.14
C SER A 236 0.63 8.14 -2.16
N ARG A 237 0.39 7.72 -0.93
CA ARG A 237 1.42 7.13 -0.10
C ARG A 237 0.75 6.43 1.07
N ILE A 238 0.21 5.26 0.79
CA ILE A 238 0.36 4.14 1.71
C ILE A 238 0.64 2.90 0.86
N VAL A 239 1.84 2.84 0.27
CA VAL A 239 2.43 1.50 0.18
C VAL A 239 2.78 1.16 1.63
N GLY A 240 2.19 0.08 2.16
CA GLY A 240 2.46 -0.39 3.53
C GLY A 240 1.34 -0.27 4.57
N GLY A 241 0.06 -0.13 4.23
CA GLY A 241 -1.03 -0.09 5.24
C GLY A 241 -0.94 0.97 6.36
N GLU A 242 -1.98 1.03 7.18
CA GLU A 242 -1.97 1.79 8.44
C GLU A 242 -1.30 0.94 9.52
N VAL A 243 -0.66 1.60 10.48
CA VAL A 243 -0.07 0.90 11.62
C VAL A 243 -1.19 0.37 12.52
N THR A 244 -1.11 -0.91 12.88
CA THR A 244 -2.12 -1.59 13.69
C THR A 244 -1.47 -2.44 14.79
N THR A 245 -2.27 -3.17 15.56
CA THR A 245 -1.79 -4.06 16.62
C THR A 245 -2.40 -5.44 16.48
N ILE A 246 -1.76 -6.41 17.13
CA ILE A 246 -2.22 -7.80 17.09
C ILE A 246 -3.63 -7.98 17.69
N ASP A 247 -4.08 -7.05 18.53
CA ASP A 247 -5.42 -7.02 19.13
C ASP A 247 -6.52 -6.98 18.06
N ASN A 248 -6.27 -6.33 16.92
CA ASN A 248 -7.22 -6.22 15.80
C ASN A 248 -7.24 -7.48 14.92
N TYR A 249 -6.15 -8.24 14.90
CA TYR A 249 -5.98 -9.41 14.03
C TYR A 249 -5.41 -10.60 14.82
N PRO A 250 -6.10 -11.11 15.86
CA PRO A 250 -5.52 -12.09 16.78
C PRO A 250 -5.25 -13.47 16.15
N SER A 251 -5.69 -13.70 14.91
CA SER A 251 -5.44 -14.93 14.16
C SER A 251 -4.18 -14.91 13.30
N ILE A 252 -3.64 -13.74 12.96
CA ILE A 252 -2.40 -13.65 12.19
C ILE A 252 -1.18 -14.01 13.04
N VAL A 253 -0.23 -14.74 12.46
CA VAL A 253 1.02 -15.12 13.11
C VAL A 253 2.21 -14.89 12.17
N GLN A 254 3.38 -14.63 12.73
CA GLN A 254 4.62 -14.56 11.96
C GLN A 254 5.15 -15.97 11.70
N VAL A 255 5.62 -16.22 10.49
CA VAL A 255 6.42 -17.39 10.13
C VAL A 255 7.88 -16.96 10.13
N ASP A 256 8.59 -17.35 11.19
CA ASP A 256 10.01 -17.10 11.38
C ASP A 256 10.84 -18.17 10.66
N TYR A 257 11.85 -17.73 9.91
CA TYR A 257 12.91 -18.54 9.33
C TYR A 257 14.21 -18.43 10.13
N PHE A 258 14.94 -19.54 10.27
CA PHE A 258 16.30 -19.56 10.80
C PHE A 258 17.35 -19.35 9.71
N GLY A 259 17.98 -18.18 9.69
CA GLY A 259 19.11 -17.91 8.81
C GLY A 259 20.35 -18.71 9.24
N VAL A 260 20.65 -19.80 8.54
CA VAL A 260 21.77 -20.72 8.91
C VAL A 260 23.12 -19.98 9.00
N PHE A 261 23.36 -19.02 8.10
CA PHE A 261 24.61 -18.25 8.08
C PHE A 261 24.67 -17.15 9.15
N THR A 262 23.54 -16.52 9.44
CA THR A 262 23.45 -15.43 10.43
C THR A 262 23.20 -15.96 11.84
N GLN A 263 22.75 -17.21 11.97
CA GLN A 263 22.27 -17.86 13.21
C GLN A 263 21.16 -17.07 13.90
N THR A 264 20.35 -16.34 13.13
CA THR A 264 19.26 -15.50 13.63
C THR A 264 17.93 -15.97 13.09
N TRP A 265 16.90 -15.85 13.92
CA TRP A 265 15.52 -15.99 13.48
C TRP A 265 14.99 -14.66 12.96
N SER A 266 14.31 -14.70 11.82
CA SER A 266 13.61 -13.55 11.26
C SER A 266 12.31 -13.97 10.61
N GLN A 267 11.27 -13.17 10.78
CA GLN A 267 10.04 -13.26 10.02
C GLN A 267 10.35 -13.18 8.52
N SER A 268 9.76 -14.11 7.77
CA SER A 268 9.87 -14.21 6.30
C SER A 268 8.53 -14.35 5.60
N CYS A 269 7.53 -14.89 6.30
CA CYS A 269 6.15 -15.05 5.85
C CYS A 269 5.19 -14.78 7.02
N ALA A 270 3.89 -14.82 6.76
CA ALA A 270 2.83 -14.86 7.77
C ALA A 270 1.99 -16.13 7.61
N ALA A 271 1.14 -16.41 8.59
CA ALA A 271 0.18 -17.50 8.59
C ALA A 271 -1.03 -17.14 9.45
N ASN A 272 -2.03 -18.02 9.51
CA ASN A 272 -3.29 -17.80 10.21
C ASN A 272 -3.63 -18.98 11.13
N ILE A 273 -4.02 -18.72 12.37
CA ILE A 273 -4.41 -19.77 13.31
C ILE A 273 -5.74 -20.38 12.88
N LEU A 274 -5.77 -21.70 12.67
CA LEU A 274 -7.02 -22.45 12.44
C LEU A 274 -7.59 -22.97 13.75
N ASN A 275 -6.73 -23.57 14.58
CA ASN A 275 -7.07 -24.10 15.89
C ASN A 275 -5.82 -24.16 16.78
N SER A 276 -5.89 -24.81 17.94
CA SER A 276 -4.79 -24.82 18.90
C SER A 276 -3.53 -25.52 18.38
N LEU A 277 -3.60 -26.35 17.33
CA LEU A 277 -2.48 -27.16 16.85
C LEU A 277 -2.11 -26.89 15.39
N TYR A 278 -2.96 -26.20 14.63
CA TYR A 278 -2.79 -25.99 13.20
C TYR A 278 -2.88 -24.53 12.80
N VAL A 279 -2.01 -24.12 11.88
CA VAL A 279 -2.04 -22.82 11.20
C VAL A 279 -2.12 -23.01 9.68
N LEU A 280 -2.66 -22.04 8.95
CA LEU A 280 -2.78 -22.00 7.50
C LEU A 280 -1.82 -20.96 6.92
N SER A 281 -1.10 -21.32 5.86
CA SER A 281 -0.15 -20.43 5.18
C SER A 281 -0.10 -20.73 3.67
N ALA A 282 0.72 -20.00 2.92
CA ALA A 282 1.11 -20.32 1.55
C ALA A 282 2.14 -21.47 1.54
N ALA A 283 2.07 -22.36 0.55
CA ALA A 283 3.00 -23.49 0.39
C ALA A 283 4.41 -23.04 0.03
N HIS A 284 4.55 -21.94 -0.73
CA HIS A 284 5.87 -21.40 -1.11
C HIS A 284 6.70 -20.96 0.10
N CYS A 285 6.05 -20.65 1.24
CA CYS A 285 6.72 -20.34 2.50
C CYS A 285 7.31 -21.57 3.23
N PHE A 286 7.03 -22.79 2.73
CA PHE A 286 7.35 -24.08 3.35
C PHE A 286 7.91 -25.11 2.35
N ILE A 287 8.38 -24.69 1.17
CA ILE A 287 8.96 -25.60 0.17
C ILE A 287 10.37 -25.18 -0.24
N GLY A 288 11.28 -26.16 -0.36
CA GLY A 288 12.63 -25.97 -0.85
C GLY A 288 13.72 -26.44 0.12
N ILE A 289 14.97 -26.39 -0.33
CA ILE A 289 16.12 -27.00 0.37
C ILE A 289 16.38 -26.37 1.75
N PHE A 290 15.94 -25.13 1.98
CA PHE A 290 16.08 -24.39 3.25
C PHE A 290 14.78 -24.32 4.09
N TYR A 291 13.78 -25.14 3.74
CA TYR A 291 12.44 -25.09 4.32
C TYR A 291 12.13 -26.28 5.22
N GLN A 292 13.14 -26.88 5.85
CA GLN A 292 12.94 -27.94 6.83
C GLN A 292 12.09 -27.43 8.02
N PRO A 293 11.21 -28.27 8.61
CA PRO A 293 10.42 -27.90 9.79
C PRO A 293 11.27 -27.29 10.91
N SER A 294 12.50 -27.79 11.12
CA SER A 294 13.44 -27.30 12.14
C SER A 294 13.92 -25.86 11.92
N PHE A 295 13.78 -25.32 10.71
CA PHE A 295 14.10 -23.93 10.38
C PHE A 295 12.87 -23.05 10.24
N ARG A 296 11.70 -23.54 10.69
CA ARG A 296 10.46 -22.77 10.76
C ARG A 296 9.88 -22.81 12.17
N ARG A 297 9.39 -21.66 12.59
CA ARG A 297 8.61 -21.55 13.82
C ARG A 297 7.56 -20.46 13.64
N ILE A 298 6.49 -20.60 14.40
CA ILE A 298 5.38 -19.66 14.43
C ILE A 298 5.55 -18.74 15.64
N ARG A 299 5.33 -17.44 15.44
CA ARG A 299 5.20 -16.48 16.54
C ARG A 299 3.79 -15.89 16.53
N ALA A 300 3.02 -16.20 17.56
CA ALA A 300 1.65 -15.75 17.74
C ALA A 300 1.55 -14.63 18.78
N GLY A 301 0.61 -13.69 18.62
CA GLY A 301 0.38 -12.64 19.63
C GLY A 301 1.43 -11.52 19.64
N ALA A 302 2.07 -11.24 18.49
CA ALA A 302 3.16 -10.27 18.41
C ALA A 302 2.81 -9.09 17.49
N THR A 303 2.62 -7.88 18.05
CA THR A 303 2.48 -6.64 17.26
C THR A 303 3.75 -6.28 16.51
N PHE A 304 4.91 -6.51 17.12
CA PHE A 304 6.20 -6.15 16.55
C PHE A 304 6.88 -7.36 15.88
N ARG A 305 7.47 -7.13 14.72
CA ARG A 305 8.18 -8.13 13.94
C ARG A 305 9.38 -8.66 14.74
N ASN A 306 9.57 -9.98 14.73
CA ASN A 306 10.63 -10.70 15.45
C ASN A 306 10.63 -10.60 16.99
N THR A 307 9.72 -9.86 17.62
CA THR A 307 9.76 -9.60 19.07
C THR A 307 8.39 -9.78 19.73
N GLY A 308 8.38 -10.10 21.02
CA GLY A 308 7.14 -10.41 21.75
C GLY A 308 6.45 -11.70 21.28
N GLY A 309 5.21 -11.89 21.73
CA GLY A 309 4.40 -13.06 21.42
C GLY A 309 4.93 -14.39 21.98
N SER A 310 4.22 -15.46 21.63
CA SER A 310 4.58 -16.84 21.95
C SER A 310 5.18 -17.53 20.74
N VAL A 311 6.33 -18.17 20.92
CA VAL A 311 7.03 -18.89 19.86
C VAL A 311 6.75 -20.39 19.95
N ILE A 312 6.32 -20.98 18.86
CA ILE A 312 5.97 -22.40 18.74
C ILE A 312 6.69 -23.01 17.54
N ASN A 313 7.39 -24.14 17.75
CA ASN A 313 8.07 -24.83 16.65
C ASN A 313 7.09 -25.55 15.74
N VAL A 314 7.45 -25.64 14.46
CA VAL A 314 6.72 -26.42 13.45
C VAL A 314 7.07 -27.90 13.59
N ALA A 315 6.04 -28.76 13.60
CA ALA A 315 6.20 -30.20 13.61
C ALA A 315 6.22 -30.76 12.18
N GLN A 316 5.24 -30.33 11.36
CA GLN A 316 5.06 -30.83 10.00
C GLN A 316 4.19 -29.87 9.18
N GLU A 317 4.58 -29.64 7.94
CA GLU A 317 3.80 -28.98 6.90
C GLU A 317 3.07 -29.98 6.00
N PHE A 318 1.90 -29.58 5.51
CA PHE A 318 1.07 -30.32 4.58
C PHE A 318 0.78 -29.40 3.40
N ASN A 319 1.72 -29.32 2.45
CA ASN A 319 1.55 -28.54 1.22
C ASN A 319 0.47 -29.19 0.34
N HIS A 320 -0.40 -28.38 -0.27
CA HIS A 320 -1.42 -28.92 -1.16
C HIS A 320 -0.78 -29.66 -2.35
N PRO A 321 -1.23 -30.88 -2.70
CA PRO A 321 -0.61 -31.69 -3.75
C PRO A 321 -0.61 -31.07 -5.16
N SER A 322 -1.52 -30.12 -5.44
CA SER A 322 -1.54 -29.43 -6.74
C SER A 322 -0.49 -28.33 -6.85
N TYR A 323 0.12 -27.90 -5.75
CA TYR A 323 1.12 -26.85 -5.77
C TYR A 323 2.36 -27.26 -6.58
N GLY A 324 2.77 -26.41 -7.53
CA GLY A 324 3.89 -26.68 -8.43
C GLY A 324 3.54 -27.58 -9.63
N THR A 325 2.25 -27.84 -9.89
CA THR A 325 1.82 -28.53 -11.11
C THR A 325 2.29 -27.75 -12.35
N PRO A 326 3.05 -28.38 -13.28
CA PRO A 326 3.55 -27.70 -14.46
C PRO A 326 2.43 -27.04 -15.27
N GLY A 327 2.62 -25.75 -15.61
CA GLY A 327 1.65 -24.97 -16.38
C GLY A 327 0.50 -24.36 -15.58
N MET A 328 0.46 -24.55 -14.25
CA MET A 328 -0.58 -23.99 -13.38
C MET A 328 -0.15 -22.77 -12.56
N GLY A 329 1.01 -22.17 -12.87
CA GLY A 329 1.54 -21.04 -12.10
C GLY A 329 1.71 -21.41 -10.61
N ALA A 330 1.17 -20.56 -9.73
CA ALA A 330 1.14 -20.79 -8.28
C ALA A 330 -0.21 -21.36 -7.78
N ASP A 331 -0.97 -22.06 -8.63
CA ASP A 331 -2.21 -22.72 -8.20
C ASP A 331 -1.96 -23.71 -7.06
N GLY A 332 -2.86 -23.74 -6.08
CA GLY A 332 -2.69 -24.57 -4.89
C GLY A 332 -1.61 -24.09 -3.93
N ASP A 333 -1.19 -22.83 -3.98
CA ASP A 333 -0.22 -22.26 -3.04
C ASP A 333 -0.83 -22.08 -1.65
N ILE A 334 -1.01 -23.20 -0.96
CA ILE A 334 -1.62 -23.29 0.37
C ILE A 334 -1.04 -24.49 1.12
N THR A 335 -0.82 -24.32 2.41
CA THR A 335 -0.28 -25.34 3.31
C THR A 335 -0.93 -25.26 4.67
N VAL A 336 -1.25 -26.42 5.23
CA VAL A 336 -1.64 -26.55 6.64
C VAL A 336 -0.41 -26.97 7.41
N VAL A 337 -0.11 -26.29 8.52
CA VAL A 337 1.10 -26.51 9.32
C VAL A 337 0.70 -26.95 10.72
N ARG A 338 1.16 -28.14 11.10
CA ARG A 338 1.00 -28.69 12.44
C ARG A 338 2.12 -28.22 13.35
N LEU A 339 1.76 -27.80 14.55
CA LEU A 339 2.68 -27.33 15.58
C LEU A 339 3.11 -28.46 16.52
N VAL A 340 4.27 -28.29 17.15
CA VAL A 340 4.81 -29.26 18.14
C VAL A 340 4.00 -29.25 19.44
N GLN A 341 3.42 -28.10 19.79
CA GLN A 341 2.66 -27.89 21.02
C GLN A 341 1.43 -27.03 20.75
N ASN A 342 0.43 -27.14 21.63
CA ASN A 342 -0.79 -26.35 21.53
C ASN A 342 -0.49 -24.86 21.76
N ILE A 343 -1.16 -24.01 20.99
CA ILE A 343 -1.29 -22.58 21.23
C ILE A 343 -2.22 -22.37 22.42
N GLU A 344 -1.79 -21.53 23.37
CA GLU A 344 -2.63 -21.05 24.46
C GLU A 344 -3.39 -19.80 24.02
N PHE A 345 -4.70 -19.93 23.80
CA PHE A 345 -5.54 -18.82 23.38
C PHE A 345 -5.73 -17.79 24.48
N ASN A 346 -5.71 -16.52 24.08
CA ASN A 346 -5.88 -15.35 24.94
C ASN A 346 -6.39 -14.16 24.09
N PRO A 347 -6.66 -12.97 24.65
CA PRO A 347 -7.27 -11.87 23.89
C PRO A 347 -6.53 -11.46 22.61
N VAL A 348 -5.22 -11.72 22.50
CA VAL A 348 -4.38 -11.39 21.34
C VAL A 348 -3.94 -12.61 20.52
N ILE A 349 -4.44 -13.80 20.86
CA ILE A 349 -4.17 -15.05 20.14
C ILE A 349 -5.47 -15.85 20.05
N GLN A 350 -6.10 -15.85 18.89
CA GLN A 350 -7.39 -16.50 18.63
C GLN A 350 -7.39 -17.22 17.28
N PRO A 351 -8.15 -18.31 17.12
CA PRO A 351 -8.35 -18.91 15.81
C PRO A 351 -9.17 -17.99 14.89
N GLY A 352 -8.81 -17.97 13.61
CA GLY A 352 -9.57 -17.30 12.56
C GLY A 352 -10.64 -18.21 11.97
N ALA A 353 -11.78 -17.63 11.59
CA ALA A 353 -12.80 -18.34 10.83
C ALA A 353 -12.41 -18.40 9.35
N ILE A 354 -12.70 -19.52 8.69
CA ILE A 354 -12.56 -19.67 7.23
C ILE A 354 -13.92 -19.80 6.59
N VAL A 355 -14.03 -19.36 5.33
CA VAL A 355 -15.24 -19.54 4.53
C VAL A 355 -15.52 -21.02 4.21
N PRO A 356 -16.79 -21.40 3.97
CA PRO A 356 -17.13 -22.75 3.56
C PRO A 356 -16.66 -23.06 2.14
N GLN A 357 -16.58 -24.36 1.82
CA GLN A 357 -16.17 -24.83 0.49
C GLN A 357 -17.02 -24.19 -0.61
N GLY A 358 -16.36 -23.68 -1.65
CA GLY A 358 -16.98 -23.07 -2.83
C GLY A 358 -17.53 -21.67 -2.59
N TYR A 359 -17.37 -21.08 -1.41
CA TYR A 359 -17.80 -19.71 -1.17
C TYR A 359 -16.90 -18.73 -1.94
N GLN A 360 -17.53 -17.87 -2.74
CA GLN A 360 -16.86 -16.85 -3.54
C GLN A 360 -17.23 -15.47 -3.02
N ILE A 361 -16.23 -14.60 -2.88
CA ILE A 361 -16.45 -13.20 -2.54
C ILE A 361 -16.83 -12.45 -3.82
N PRO A 362 -17.91 -11.66 -3.82
CA PRO A 362 -18.26 -10.81 -4.96
C PRO A 362 -17.13 -9.85 -5.33
N ASP A 363 -17.17 -9.34 -6.55
CA ASP A 363 -16.24 -8.32 -7.02
C ASP A 363 -16.47 -6.98 -6.30
N ASN A 364 -15.43 -6.14 -6.25
CA ASN A 364 -15.45 -4.80 -5.64
C ASN A 364 -15.81 -4.77 -4.14
N MET A 365 -15.63 -5.89 -3.44
CA MET A 365 -15.86 -5.96 -2.01
C MET A 365 -14.61 -5.53 -1.24
N PRO A 366 -14.74 -4.73 -0.16
CA PRO A 366 -13.61 -4.35 0.66
C PRO A 366 -13.06 -5.57 1.40
N VAL A 367 -11.76 -5.79 1.27
CA VAL A 367 -11.00 -6.84 1.95
C VAL A 367 -9.75 -6.26 2.58
N VAL A 368 -9.27 -6.89 3.64
CA VAL A 368 -8.13 -6.40 4.42
C VAL A 368 -6.97 -7.38 4.34
N HIS A 369 -5.80 -6.90 3.92
CA HIS A 369 -4.54 -7.59 4.19
C HIS A 369 -3.93 -7.07 5.47
N ALA A 370 -3.29 -7.95 6.23
CA ALA A 370 -2.51 -7.58 7.40
C ALA A 370 -1.18 -8.32 7.41
N GLY A 371 -0.11 -7.67 7.88
CA GLY A 371 1.20 -8.28 7.99
C GLY A 371 2.36 -7.33 8.32
N TRP A 372 3.58 -7.84 8.19
CA TRP A 372 4.84 -7.16 8.51
C TRP A 372 5.75 -7.00 7.29
N GLY A 373 5.18 -7.12 6.10
CA GLY A 373 5.87 -7.02 4.84
C GLY A 373 6.45 -5.64 4.58
N THR A 374 7.10 -5.52 3.43
CA THR A 374 7.73 -4.28 3.01
C THR A 374 6.69 -3.20 2.74
N THR A 375 6.96 -1.99 3.21
CA THR A 375 6.07 -0.84 2.97
C THR A 375 6.34 -0.16 1.62
N SER A 376 7.23 -0.73 0.81
CA SER A 376 7.45 -0.35 -0.58
C SER A 376 8.10 -1.52 -1.29
N GLU A 377 7.92 -1.63 -2.60
CA GLU A 377 8.60 -2.66 -3.38
C GLU A 377 10.13 -2.56 -3.18
N GLY A 378 10.76 -3.67 -2.82
CA GLY A 378 12.20 -3.71 -2.50
C GLY A 378 12.60 -2.91 -1.25
N GLY A 379 11.62 -2.43 -0.48
CA GLY A 379 11.81 -1.62 0.72
C GLY A 379 12.21 -2.41 1.95
N GLN A 380 12.13 -1.76 3.11
CA GLN A 380 12.34 -2.41 4.40
C GLN A 380 11.04 -3.03 4.91
N LEU A 381 11.15 -4.20 5.55
CA LEU A 381 10.05 -4.83 6.27
C LEU A 381 9.56 -3.90 7.38
N SER A 382 8.25 -3.88 7.61
CA SER A 382 7.69 -3.11 8.71
C SER A 382 8.06 -3.73 10.06
N GLU A 383 8.50 -2.90 10.99
CA GLU A 383 8.74 -3.34 12.37
C GLU A 383 7.42 -3.61 13.10
N GLN A 384 6.36 -2.86 12.81
CA GLN A 384 5.05 -3.03 13.44
C GLN A 384 4.04 -3.61 12.44
N LEU A 385 3.08 -4.39 12.93
CA LEU A 385 1.97 -4.91 12.14
C LEU A 385 1.26 -3.75 11.44
N ARG A 386 0.94 -3.95 10.16
CA ARG A 386 0.14 -3.03 9.35
C ARG A 386 -1.03 -3.75 8.72
N ASP A 387 -2.08 -3.02 8.45
CA ASP A 387 -3.22 -3.49 7.68
C ASP A 387 -3.58 -2.54 6.54
N VAL A 388 -4.12 -3.08 5.46
CA VAL A 388 -4.51 -2.29 4.31
C VAL A 388 -5.82 -2.81 3.75
N THR A 389 -6.77 -1.89 3.57
CA THR A 389 -8.01 -2.18 2.85
C THR A 389 -7.80 -2.00 1.35
N ILE A 390 -8.11 -3.05 0.60
CA ILE A 390 -8.16 -3.11 -0.86
C ILE A 390 -9.49 -3.76 -1.30
N TYR A 391 -9.68 -3.99 -2.59
CA TYR A 391 -10.95 -4.47 -3.13
C TYR A 391 -10.75 -5.72 -3.95
N THR A 392 -11.69 -6.67 -3.85
CA THR A 392 -11.70 -7.84 -4.73
C THR A 392 -11.87 -7.42 -6.18
N VAL A 393 -11.18 -8.12 -7.06
CA VAL A 393 -11.18 -7.88 -8.50
C VAL A 393 -11.76 -9.10 -9.20
N ASN A 394 -12.58 -8.83 -10.22
CA ASN A 394 -13.10 -9.84 -11.11
C ASN A 394 -11.98 -10.78 -11.62
N ASN A 395 -12.12 -12.08 -11.37
CA ASN A 395 -11.07 -13.05 -11.66
C ASN A 395 -10.77 -13.16 -13.17
N ASP A 396 -11.79 -12.99 -14.02
CA ASP A 396 -11.60 -13.04 -15.48
C ASP A 396 -10.79 -11.84 -15.96
N LEU A 397 -11.09 -10.63 -15.47
CA LEU A 397 -10.30 -9.43 -15.72
C LEU A 397 -8.86 -9.60 -15.22
N CYS A 398 -8.68 -10.09 -13.99
CA CYS A 398 -7.36 -10.34 -13.43
C CYS A 398 -6.55 -11.30 -14.32
N ARG A 399 -7.17 -12.41 -14.72
CA ARG A 399 -6.57 -13.41 -15.61
C ARG A 399 -6.22 -12.83 -16.98
N GLU A 400 -7.09 -12.02 -17.57
CA GLU A 400 -6.83 -11.35 -18.83
C GLU A 400 -5.62 -10.41 -18.75
N ARG A 401 -5.56 -9.56 -17.71
CA ARG A 401 -4.45 -8.62 -17.50
C ARG A 401 -3.12 -9.36 -17.37
N TYR A 402 -3.05 -10.38 -16.53
CA TYR A 402 -1.82 -11.17 -16.37
C TYR A 402 -1.45 -11.96 -17.63
N ALA A 403 -2.41 -12.57 -18.32
CA ALA A 403 -2.15 -13.31 -19.55
C ALA A 403 -1.62 -12.40 -20.68
N ALA A 404 -2.10 -11.15 -20.76
CA ALA A 404 -1.62 -10.16 -21.70
C ALA A 404 -0.19 -9.68 -21.40
N PHE A 405 0.20 -9.69 -20.11
CA PHE A 405 1.54 -9.30 -19.67
C PHE A 405 2.56 -10.44 -19.82
N ASN A 406 2.25 -11.61 -19.25
CA ASN A 406 3.10 -12.78 -19.27
C ASN A 406 2.24 -14.06 -19.23
N PRO A 407 2.17 -14.84 -20.32
CA PRO A 407 1.38 -16.07 -20.38
C PRO A 407 1.75 -17.14 -19.33
N LEU A 408 2.92 -17.01 -18.68
CA LEU A 408 3.34 -17.91 -17.61
C LEU A 408 2.74 -17.55 -16.24
N MET A 409 2.19 -16.34 -16.09
CA MET A 409 1.53 -15.88 -14.86
C MET A 409 0.05 -16.25 -14.91
N VAL A 410 -0.23 -17.52 -14.65
CA VAL A 410 -1.57 -18.09 -14.76
C VAL A 410 -2.40 -17.79 -13.51
N VAL A 411 -3.48 -17.02 -13.68
CA VAL A 411 -4.53 -16.85 -12.66
C VAL A 411 -5.59 -17.91 -12.87
N THR A 412 -5.84 -18.74 -11.85
CA THR A 412 -6.83 -19.83 -11.90
C THR A 412 -8.13 -19.46 -11.17
N PRO A 413 -9.21 -20.24 -11.35
CA PRO A 413 -10.43 -20.10 -10.53
C PRO A 413 -10.23 -20.40 -9.04
N ASN A 414 -9.10 -20.97 -8.64
CA ASN A 414 -8.78 -21.22 -7.22
C ASN A 414 -8.04 -20.05 -6.56
N MET A 415 -7.92 -18.92 -7.27
CA MET A 415 -7.30 -17.69 -6.78
C MET A 415 -8.35 -16.60 -6.63
N ILE A 416 -8.07 -15.65 -5.75
CA ILE A 416 -8.81 -14.40 -5.57
C ILE A 416 -7.84 -13.25 -5.80
N CYS A 417 -8.21 -12.33 -6.69
CA CYS A 417 -7.42 -11.13 -6.95
C CYS A 417 -7.97 -9.95 -6.15
N ALA A 418 -7.08 -9.10 -5.66
CA ALA A 418 -7.48 -7.87 -5.00
C ALA A 418 -6.46 -6.75 -5.24
N GLY A 419 -6.93 -5.52 -5.25
CA GLY A 419 -6.09 -4.34 -5.43
C GLY A 419 -6.93 -3.08 -5.63
N ILE A 420 -6.27 -1.95 -5.83
CA ILE A 420 -6.93 -0.72 -6.27
C ILE A 420 -6.63 -0.55 -7.75
N LEU A 421 -7.47 -1.14 -8.60
CA LEU A 421 -7.24 -1.13 -10.03
C LEU A 421 -7.13 0.29 -10.59
N ASP A 422 -6.16 0.46 -11.49
CA ASP A 422 -5.86 1.66 -12.27
C ASP A 422 -5.46 2.89 -11.44
N VAL A 423 -5.30 2.70 -10.13
CA VAL A 423 -4.76 3.69 -9.18
C VAL A 423 -3.51 3.14 -8.49
N GLY A 424 -3.52 1.88 -8.08
CA GLY A 424 -2.45 1.21 -7.38
C GLY A 424 -2.20 1.77 -5.98
N GLY A 425 -0.95 1.67 -5.54
CA GLY A 425 -0.45 2.27 -4.31
C GLY A 425 -0.72 1.50 -3.02
N LYS A 426 -1.67 0.54 -3.00
CA LYS A 426 -2.00 -0.29 -1.83
C LYS A 426 -2.05 -1.77 -2.19
N ASP A 427 -1.34 -2.60 -1.44
CA ASP A 427 -1.31 -4.07 -1.61
C ASP A 427 -0.62 -4.73 -0.41
N SER A 428 -0.71 -6.06 -0.35
CA SER A 428 0.27 -6.90 0.34
C SER A 428 1.62 -6.86 -0.39
N CYS A 429 2.73 -7.08 0.33
CA CYS A 429 4.06 -7.01 -0.29
C CYS A 429 5.02 -8.07 0.27
N GLN A 430 6.32 -7.95 -0.04
CA GLN A 430 7.30 -8.97 0.35
C GLN A 430 7.33 -9.14 1.87
N GLY A 431 7.16 -10.38 2.34
CA GLY A 431 7.07 -10.70 3.76
C GLY A 431 5.65 -10.89 4.28
N ASP A 432 4.62 -10.49 3.52
CA ASP A 432 3.22 -10.77 3.86
C ASP A 432 2.72 -12.10 3.31
N SER A 433 3.51 -12.77 2.47
CA SER A 433 3.26 -14.10 1.91
C SER A 433 2.74 -15.08 2.98
N GLY A 434 1.67 -15.82 2.66
CA GLY A 434 0.98 -16.72 3.58
C GLY A 434 0.06 -16.02 4.59
N GLY A 435 0.11 -14.70 4.65
CA GLY A 435 -0.75 -13.87 5.49
C GLY A 435 -2.20 -13.83 5.01
N PRO A 436 -3.09 -13.25 5.84
CA PRO A 436 -4.52 -13.21 5.57
C PRO A 436 -4.93 -12.21 4.49
N MET A 437 -5.99 -12.58 3.77
CA MET A 437 -6.98 -11.64 3.25
C MET A 437 -8.28 -11.85 4.02
N TYR A 438 -8.75 -10.83 4.72
CA TYR A 438 -9.98 -10.87 5.50
C TYR A 438 -11.15 -10.21 4.76
N PHE A 439 -12.33 -10.82 4.87
CA PHE A 439 -13.62 -10.20 4.54
C PHE A 439 -14.51 -10.26 5.78
N SER A 440 -14.80 -9.11 6.39
CA SER A 440 -15.54 -9.04 7.66
C SER A 440 -14.99 -9.99 8.74
N ASP A 441 -13.68 -9.93 8.98
CA ASP A 441 -12.91 -10.76 9.93
C ASP A 441 -12.82 -12.27 9.60
N ILE A 442 -13.40 -12.72 8.49
CA ILE A 442 -13.30 -14.10 8.01
C ILE A 442 -12.15 -14.20 7.01
N LEU A 443 -11.31 -15.23 7.15
CA LEU A 443 -10.22 -15.52 6.24
C LEU A 443 -10.76 -16.05 4.89
N VAL A 444 -10.60 -15.25 3.83
CA VAL A 444 -11.08 -15.56 2.48
C VAL A 444 -9.97 -15.83 1.48
N GLY A 445 -8.75 -15.36 1.78
CA GLY A 445 -7.59 -15.55 0.93
C GLY A 445 -6.30 -15.71 1.72
N VAL A 446 -5.31 -16.34 1.08
CA VAL A 446 -3.93 -16.47 1.58
C VAL A 446 -3.00 -15.78 0.59
N VAL A 447 -2.25 -14.77 1.04
CA VAL A 447 -1.34 -13.99 0.20
C VAL A 447 -0.34 -14.91 -0.50
N SER A 448 -0.23 -14.80 -1.83
CA SER A 448 0.54 -15.75 -2.64
C SER A 448 1.55 -15.04 -3.56
N TRP A 449 1.11 -14.29 -4.57
CA TRP A 449 2.00 -13.66 -5.55
C TRP A 449 1.39 -12.41 -6.21
N GLY A 450 2.21 -11.64 -6.94
CA GLY A 450 1.78 -10.48 -7.70
C GLY A 450 2.93 -9.90 -8.55
N GLU A 451 2.61 -9.00 -9.48
CA GLU A 451 3.61 -8.25 -10.26
C GLU A 451 3.90 -6.88 -9.60
N GLY A 452 4.97 -6.84 -8.81
CA GLY A 452 5.29 -5.70 -7.96
C GLY A 452 4.33 -5.58 -6.78
N CYS A 453 4.44 -4.49 -6.02
CA CYS A 453 3.53 -4.20 -4.89
C CYS A 453 2.72 -2.95 -5.15
N GLY A 454 1.39 -3.02 -4.97
CA GLY A 454 0.54 -1.86 -5.19
C GLY A 454 0.48 -1.46 -6.67
N ASN A 455 0.60 -2.43 -7.57
CA ASN A 455 0.58 -2.17 -9.00
C ASN A 455 -0.84 -1.76 -9.43
N ALA A 456 -0.95 -0.66 -10.17
CA ALA A 456 -2.24 -0.16 -10.66
C ALA A 456 -2.86 -1.11 -11.70
N THR A 457 -2.04 -1.74 -12.52
CA THR A 457 -2.51 -2.61 -13.59
C THR A 457 -2.73 -4.05 -13.10
N PHE A 458 -1.81 -4.58 -12.30
CA PHE A 458 -1.78 -5.99 -11.91
C PHE A 458 -2.15 -6.16 -10.43
N PRO A 459 -3.39 -6.55 -10.11
CA PRO A 459 -3.77 -6.77 -8.71
C PRO A 459 -3.00 -7.96 -8.11
N GLY A 460 -2.81 -7.96 -6.79
CA GLY A 460 -2.24 -9.09 -6.07
C GLY A 460 -3.15 -10.33 -6.18
N ALA A 461 -2.53 -11.50 -6.35
CA ALA A 461 -3.21 -12.79 -6.42
C ALA A 461 -2.99 -13.57 -5.11
N SER A 462 -4.08 -13.92 -4.45
CA SER A 462 -4.10 -14.75 -3.26
C SER A 462 -4.77 -16.09 -3.56
N THR A 463 -4.40 -17.15 -2.83
CA THR A 463 -5.12 -18.42 -2.89
C THR A 463 -6.51 -18.23 -2.29
N ALA A 464 -7.58 -18.59 -3.00
CA ALA A 464 -8.96 -18.48 -2.51
C ALA A 464 -9.25 -19.61 -1.50
N VAL A 465 -9.46 -19.27 -0.24
CA VAL A 465 -9.64 -20.27 0.84
C VAL A 465 -10.87 -21.14 0.61
N GLY A 466 -11.94 -20.56 0.05
CA GLY A 466 -13.17 -21.29 -0.31
C GLY A 466 -12.91 -22.45 -1.29
N SER A 467 -11.89 -22.37 -2.14
CA SER A 467 -11.57 -23.45 -3.08
C SER A 467 -10.93 -24.66 -2.39
N TYR A 468 -10.34 -24.49 -1.21
CA TYR A 468 -9.56 -25.51 -0.50
C TYR A 468 -10.12 -25.91 0.87
N THR A 469 -11.28 -25.36 1.29
CA THR A 469 -11.83 -25.56 2.64
C THR A 469 -11.92 -27.02 3.05
N ASN A 470 -12.47 -27.90 2.20
CA ASN A 470 -12.60 -29.32 2.51
C ASN A 470 -11.24 -30.01 2.70
N TRP A 471 -10.23 -29.59 1.95
CA TRP A 471 -8.87 -30.09 2.11
C TRP A 471 -8.23 -29.55 3.40
N ILE A 472 -8.43 -28.28 3.73
CA ILE A 472 -7.95 -27.69 4.99
C ILE A 472 -8.55 -28.47 6.18
N VAL A 473 -9.86 -28.71 6.14
CA VAL A 473 -10.59 -29.45 7.17
C VAL A 473 -10.07 -30.88 7.27
N SER A 474 -9.86 -31.61 6.17
CA SER A 474 -9.41 -33.00 6.23
C SER A 474 -8.01 -33.22 6.81
N ILE A 475 -7.22 -32.16 6.94
CA ILE A 475 -5.88 -32.18 7.57
C ILE A 475 -5.93 -31.69 9.02
N ALA A 476 -6.73 -30.66 9.31
CA ALA A 476 -6.74 -29.95 10.58
C ALA A 476 -7.85 -30.39 11.56
N VAL A 477 -8.82 -31.18 11.10
CA VAL A 477 -9.99 -31.70 11.83
C VAL A 477 -10.15 -33.18 11.55
#